data_AF-A0A967SZL5-F1
#
_entry.id   AF-A0A967SZL5-F1
#
_cell.length_a   1.000
_cell.length_b   1.000
_cell.length_c   1.000
_cell.angle_alpha   90.00
_cell.angle_beta   90.00
_cell.angle_gamma   90.00
#
_symmetry.space_group_name_H-M   'P 1'
#
loop_
_entity.id
_entity.type
_entity.pdbx_description
1 polymer ?
#
loop_
_entity_poly.entity_id
_entity_poly.type
_entity_poly.pdbx_seq_one_letter_code
_entity_poly.pdbx_strand_id
1 'polypeptide(L)'
;KAIVALKQAYRSNITCVFGCGGDRDKSKRPLMGAIASKYCQLIFVTDDNPRTEDPSSIVQDILAGVDHSKNVTVIHSRRNAIETAINSSANE
;
A
#
# COMPACT_ATOMS: atom_id res chain seq x y z
N LYS A 1 -1.28 -12.21 -5.30
CA LYS A 1 -2.05 -12.76 -6.45
C LYS A 1 -3.02 -11.73 -7.04
N ALA A 2 -3.76 -10.96 -6.23
CA ALA A 2 -4.73 -9.95 -6.70
C ALA A 2 -4.15 -8.95 -7.74
N ILE A 3 -3.08 -8.22 -7.39
CA ILE A 3 -2.48 -7.21 -8.29
C ILE A 3 -2.01 -7.83 -9.62
N VAL A 4 -1.40 -9.03 -9.56
CA VAL A 4 -0.92 -9.73 -10.76
C VAL A 4 -2.08 -10.13 -11.68
N ALA A 5 -3.24 -10.51 -11.14
CA ALA A 5 -4.43 -10.81 -11.93
C ALA A 5 -4.95 -9.57 -12.66
N LEU A 6 -4.94 -8.41 -11.98
CA LEU A 6 -5.35 -7.12 -12.57
C LEU A 6 -4.35 -6.60 -13.62
N LYS A 7 -3.06 -6.91 -13.47
CA LYS A 7 -1.99 -6.44 -14.36
C LYS A 7 -2.25 -6.74 -15.85
N GLN A 8 -2.87 -7.87 -16.17
CA GLN A 8 -3.15 -8.22 -17.58
C GLN A 8 -4.13 -7.25 -18.24
N ALA A 9 -5.14 -6.79 -17.50
CA ALA A 9 -6.17 -5.88 -18.01
C ALA A 9 -5.76 -4.41 -17.88
N TYR A 10 -5.10 -4.03 -16.78
CA TYR A 10 -4.87 -2.64 -16.41
C TYR A 10 -3.40 -2.18 -16.48
N ARG A 11 -2.48 -3.10 -16.78
CA ARG A 11 -1.02 -2.87 -16.76
C ARG A 11 -0.58 -2.26 -15.43
N SER A 12 -0.20 -0.99 -15.43
CA SER A 12 0.23 -0.24 -14.25
C SER A 12 -0.83 0.74 -13.74
N ASN A 13 -1.95 0.95 -14.47
CA ASN A 13 -3.05 1.80 -14.02
C ASN A 13 -3.88 1.07 -12.96
N ILE A 14 -3.25 0.88 -11.81
CA ILE A 14 -3.79 0.20 -10.64
C ILE A 14 -3.45 1.09 -9.46
N THR A 15 -4.48 1.55 -8.77
CA THR A 15 -4.38 2.19 -7.45
C THR A 15 -4.50 1.12 -6.37
N CYS A 16 -3.53 1.05 -5.46
CA CYS A 16 -3.55 0.10 -4.36
C CYS A 16 -3.59 0.82 -3.01
N VAL A 17 -4.61 0.51 -2.22
CA VAL A 17 -4.71 0.93 -0.81
C VAL A 17 -4.51 -0.31 0.05
N PHE A 18 -3.51 -0.31 0.93
CA PHE A 18 -3.26 -1.45 1.80
C PHE A 18 -2.54 -1.09 3.10
N GLY A 19 -2.62 -1.99 4.07
CA GLY A 19 -1.85 -1.96 5.30
C GLY A 19 -1.39 -3.37 5.67
N CYS A 20 -0.68 -3.49 6.78
CA CYS A 20 -0.29 -4.79 7.35
C CYS A 20 -0.80 -4.92 8.79
N GLY A 21 -1.07 -6.15 9.22
CA GLY A 21 -1.38 -6.42 10.61
C GLY A 21 -0.14 -6.37 11.51
N GLY A 22 -0.28 -5.81 12.70
CA GLY A 22 0.71 -5.89 13.78
C GLY A 22 0.71 -7.25 14.48
N ASP A 23 1.70 -7.50 15.33
CA ASP A 23 1.96 -8.74 16.08
C ASP A 23 1.94 -10.00 15.20
N ARG A 24 2.39 -9.84 13.95
CA ARG A 24 2.37 -10.88 12.92
C ARG A 24 3.67 -10.85 12.11
N ASP A 25 3.68 -11.59 11.02
CA ASP A 25 4.82 -11.76 10.12
C ASP A 25 5.31 -10.43 9.52
N LYS A 26 6.32 -9.83 10.17
CA LYS A 26 6.97 -8.58 9.75
C LYS A 26 7.75 -8.74 8.46
N SER A 27 8.27 -9.95 8.18
CA SER A 27 9.11 -10.21 6.99
C SER A 27 8.36 -9.98 5.67
N LYS A 28 7.02 -10.07 5.70
CA LYS A 28 6.17 -9.82 4.54
C LYS A 28 5.94 -8.34 4.23
N ARG A 29 6.10 -7.45 5.20
CA ARG A 29 5.82 -6.00 5.06
C ARG A 29 6.64 -5.36 3.92
N PRO A 30 7.98 -5.48 3.87
CA PRO A 30 8.76 -4.93 2.76
C PRO A 30 8.44 -5.63 1.44
N LEU A 31 8.18 -6.96 1.45
CA LEU A 31 7.81 -7.69 0.23
C LEU A 31 6.49 -7.17 -0.37
N MET A 32 5.51 -6.81 0.47
CA MET A 32 4.26 -6.21 0.02
C MET A 32 4.48 -4.81 -0.57
N GLY A 33 5.32 -3.99 0.08
CA GLY A 33 5.76 -2.69 -0.46
C GLY A 33 6.40 -2.81 -1.85
N ALA A 34 7.31 -3.76 -2.03
CA ALA A 34 7.99 -4.01 -3.30
C ALA A 34 7.03 -4.42 -4.42
N ILE A 35 6.05 -5.26 -4.11
CA ILE A 35 5.04 -5.72 -5.08
C ILE A 35 4.10 -4.57 -5.47
N ALA A 36 3.65 -3.76 -4.52
CA ALA A 36 2.84 -2.58 -4.82
C ALA A 36 3.61 -1.59 -5.70
N SER A 37 4.85 -1.27 -5.31
CA SER A 37 5.77 -0.40 -6.04
C SER A 37 5.97 -0.84 -7.50
N LYS A 38 6.14 -2.13 -7.72
CA LYS A 38 6.40 -2.70 -9.05
C LYS A 38 5.20 -2.64 -10.00
N TYR A 39 3.98 -2.78 -9.51
CA TYR A 39 2.81 -3.03 -10.36
C TYR A 39 1.72 -1.96 -10.28
N CYS A 40 1.77 -1.07 -9.30
CA CYS A 40 0.77 -0.02 -9.10
C CYS A 40 1.32 1.35 -9.51
N GLN A 41 0.44 2.19 -10.02
CA GLN A 41 0.73 3.59 -10.33
C GLN A 41 0.62 4.44 -9.07
N LEU A 42 -0.50 4.30 -8.34
CA LEU A 42 -0.74 4.99 -7.08
C LEU A 42 -0.75 3.98 -5.93
N ILE A 43 -0.09 4.34 -4.84
CA ILE A 43 0.06 3.48 -3.66
C ILE A 43 -0.29 4.30 -2.43
N PHE A 44 -1.27 3.80 -1.68
CA PHE A 44 -1.69 4.35 -0.41
C PHE A 44 -1.43 3.32 0.68
N VAL A 45 -0.59 3.68 1.65
CA VAL A 45 -0.34 2.86 2.83
C VAL A 45 -1.18 3.41 3.99
N THR A 46 -1.89 2.52 4.66
CA THR A 46 -2.80 2.86 5.75
C THR A 46 -2.75 1.85 6.89
N ASP A 47 -3.44 2.15 7.98
CA ASP A 47 -3.54 1.22 9.09
C ASP A 47 -4.54 0.12 8.74
N ASP A 48 -4.04 -1.12 8.74
CA ASP A 48 -4.92 -2.28 8.73
C ASP A 48 -5.26 -2.64 10.18
N ASN A 49 -4.57 -3.60 10.79
CA ASN A 49 -4.86 -4.03 12.15
C ASN A 49 -3.60 -3.93 13.01
N PRO A 50 -3.23 -2.75 13.54
CA PRO A 50 -1.95 -2.55 14.21
C PRO A 50 -1.81 -3.36 15.52
N ARG A 51 -2.93 -3.78 16.13
CA ARG A 51 -2.93 -4.51 17.41
C ARG A 51 -2.15 -3.74 18.48
N THR A 52 -1.06 -4.30 18.98
CA THR A 52 -0.21 -3.67 20.01
C THR A 52 1.03 -3.00 19.44
N GLU A 53 1.31 -3.15 18.13
CA GLU A 53 2.41 -2.45 17.47
C GLU A 53 2.04 -0.99 17.14
N ASP A 54 3.04 -0.12 17.19
CA ASP A 54 2.91 1.25 16.69
C ASP A 54 2.63 1.23 15.17
N PRO A 55 1.52 1.84 14.69
CA PRO A 55 1.20 1.91 13.28
C PRO A 55 2.32 2.51 12.42
N SER A 56 3.04 3.51 12.95
CA SER A 56 4.12 4.19 12.23
C SER A 56 5.28 3.23 11.93
N SER A 57 5.61 2.36 12.89
CA SER A 57 6.61 1.30 12.72
C SER A 57 6.21 0.30 11.63
N ILE A 58 4.92 -0.11 11.58
CA ILE A 58 4.42 -1.00 10.52
C ILE A 58 4.53 -0.33 9.14
N VAL A 59 4.19 0.95 9.05
CA VAL A 59 4.30 1.72 7.81
C VAL A 59 5.76 1.78 7.35
N GLN A 60 6.71 2.07 8.25
CA GLN A 60 8.13 2.11 7.92
C GLN A 60 8.63 0.77 7.36
N ASP A 61 8.23 -0.36 7.96
CA ASP A 61 8.58 -1.69 7.46
C ASP A 61 8.04 -1.94 6.04
N ILE A 62 6.84 -1.44 5.73
CA ILE A 62 6.27 -1.54 4.37
C ILE A 62 7.09 -0.68 3.40
N LEU A 63 7.35 0.58 3.78
CA LEU A 63 8.08 1.55 2.95
C LEU A 63 9.52 1.12 2.66
N ALA A 64 10.16 0.36 3.56
CA ALA A 64 11.50 -0.17 3.36
C ALA A 64 11.63 -1.08 2.13
N GLY A 65 10.52 -1.64 1.62
CA GLY A 65 10.51 -2.42 0.38
C GLY A 65 10.04 -1.67 -0.86
N VAL A 66 9.58 -0.42 -0.74
CA VAL A 66 9.09 0.37 -1.87
C VAL A 66 10.29 0.97 -2.62
N ASP A 67 10.26 0.93 -3.97
CA ASP A 67 11.21 1.67 -4.81
C ASP A 67 11.12 3.18 -4.53
N HIS A 68 12.25 3.81 -4.21
CA HIS A 68 12.33 5.24 -3.86
C HIS A 68 11.86 6.19 -4.97
N SER A 69 11.81 5.73 -6.23
CA SER A 69 11.26 6.51 -7.34
C SER A 69 9.72 6.58 -7.34
N LYS A 70 9.05 5.77 -6.52
CA LYS A 70 7.59 5.74 -6.41
C LYS A 70 7.10 6.68 -5.33
N ASN A 71 6.10 7.48 -5.69
CA ASN A 71 5.34 8.26 -4.73
C ASN A 71 4.37 7.33 -3.98
N VAL A 72 4.48 7.33 -2.65
CA VAL A 72 3.57 6.62 -1.75
C VAL A 72 2.92 7.62 -0.82
N THR A 73 1.59 7.56 -0.73
CA THR A 73 0.84 8.40 0.20
C THR A 73 0.54 7.60 1.45
N VAL A 74 0.93 8.10 2.62
CA VAL A 74 0.65 7.47 3.91
C VAL A 74 -0.53 8.18 4.57
N ILE A 75 -1.60 7.45 4.88
CA ILE A 75 -2.77 7.96 5.61
C ILE A 75 -3.19 6.91 6.64
N HIS A 76 -2.97 7.18 7.92
CA HIS A 76 -3.28 6.23 9.00
C HIS A 76 -4.78 5.89 9.09
N SER A 77 -5.68 6.83 8.82
CA SER A 77 -7.11 6.53 8.72
C SER A 77 -7.42 5.73 7.46
N ARG A 78 -7.78 4.45 7.61
CA ARG A 78 -8.19 3.59 6.49
C ARG A 78 -9.32 4.17 5.66
N ARG A 79 -10.32 4.78 6.32
CA ARG A 79 -11.43 5.44 5.63
C ARG A 79 -10.91 6.55 4.72
N ASN A 80 -10.11 7.46 5.28
CA ASN A 80 -9.59 8.61 4.55
C ASN A 80 -8.65 8.15 3.42
N ALA A 81 -7.88 7.09 3.63
CA ALA A 81 -7.01 6.50 2.61
C ALA A 81 -7.81 5.99 1.40
N ILE A 82 -8.92 5.28 1.65
CA ILE A 82 -9.81 4.78 0.59
C ILE A 82 -10.48 5.95 -0.14
N GLU A 83 -11.04 6.91 0.59
CA GLU A 83 -11.68 8.10 0.00
C GLU A 83 -10.71 8.89 -0.87
N THR A 84 -9.49 9.14 -0.38
CA THR A 84 -8.45 9.85 -1.12
C THR A 84 -8.06 9.07 -2.38
N ALA A 85 -7.86 7.76 -2.28
CA ALA A 85 -7.47 6.94 -3.42
C ALA A 85 -8.52 6.91 -4.53
N ILE A 86 -9.81 6.85 -4.19
CA ILE A 86 -10.92 6.92 -5.15
C ILE A 86 -10.90 8.27 -5.86
N ASN A 87 -10.78 9.36 -5.10
CA ASN A 87 -10.74 10.72 -5.67
C ASN A 87 -9.50 10.97 -6.53
N SER A 88 -8.34 10.40 -6.18
CA SER A 88 -7.12 10.49 -6.99
C SER A 88 -7.19 9.69 -8.28
N SER A 89 -7.98 8.61 -8.32
CA SER A 89 -8.14 7.75 -9.50
C SER A 89 -9.18 8.29 -10.50
N ALA A 90 -10.02 9.24 -10.09
CA ALA A 90 -11.06 9.84 -10.93
C ALA A 90 -10.59 11.08 -11.74
N ASN A 91 -9.34 11.50 -11.54
CA ASN A 91 -8.75 12.70 -12.17
C ASN A 91 -7.76 12.39 -13.31
N GLU A 92 -7.88 11.21 -13.94
CA GLU A 92 -7.15 10.86 -15.17
C GLU A 92 -8.01 11.05 -16.42
#